data_AF-A0A958FAN6-F1
#
_entry.id   AF-A0A958FAN6-F1
#
_cell.length_a   1.000
_cell.length_b   1.000
_cell.length_c   1.000
_cell.angle_alpha   90.00
_cell.angle_beta   90.00
_cell.angle_gamma   90.00
#
_symmetry.space_group_name_H-M   'P 1'
#
loop_
_entity.id
_entity.type
_entity.pdbx_description
1 polymer ?
#
loop_
_entity_poly.entity_id
_entity_poly.type
_entity_poly.pdbx_seq_one_letter_code
_entity_poly.pdbx_strand_id
1 'polypeptide(L)'
;EGIRLPFECISRADRIDEEMVILLKALGCYRIWFGAESGSQKVLDAMSRGVTKAQISDATRWCQQHGIEAGYFVMFGYPGEVLEDIYETIEFVRDQQPDVYLTTVAYPLRGTTMYQEIQDDIIYENGWESHLQRELGLKNRFQSRLYNFAIKKLASEYRRKQLHRQNEQLAKRIYHGLRSAYCDFQIKRLAGEKT
;
A
#
# COMPACT_ATOMS: atom_id res chain seq x y z
N GLU A 1 32.83 10.37 -22.94
CA GLU A 1 31.50 10.62 -22.32
C GLU A 1 30.95 9.30 -21.80
N GLY A 2 30.34 9.29 -20.60
CA GLY A 2 29.75 8.08 -20.00
C GLY A 2 28.31 7.84 -20.45
N ILE A 3 27.91 6.58 -20.58
CA ILE A 3 26.53 6.20 -20.93
C ILE A 3 25.60 6.56 -19.77
N ARG A 4 24.56 7.37 -20.04
CA ARG A 4 23.45 7.64 -19.09
C ARG A 4 22.20 6.91 -19.55
N LEU A 5 21.87 5.79 -18.90
CA LEU A 5 20.65 5.05 -19.17
C LEU A 5 19.58 5.44 -18.15
N PRO A 6 18.34 5.72 -18.57
CA PRO A 6 17.24 5.90 -17.63
C PRO A 6 16.95 4.58 -16.91
N PHE A 7 16.81 4.63 -15.59
CA PHE A 7 16.49 3.45 -14.78
C PHE A 7 15.53 3.78 -13.63
N GLU A 8 14.89 2.73 -13.11
CA GLU A 8 14.21 2.75 -11.82
C GLU A 8 14.84 1.73 -10.89
N CYS A 9 14.69 1.94 -9.58
CA CYS A 9 15.22 1.01 -8.58
C CYS A 9 14.23 0.82 -7.41
N ILE A 10 14.48 -0.20 -6.60
CA ILE A 10 13.72 -0.49 -5.39
C ILE A 10 14.66 -0.28 -4.21
N SER A 11 14.22 0.48 -3.21
CA SER A 11 15.00 0.71 -2.00
C SER A 11 14.10 0.72 -0.76
N ARG A 12 14.73 0.61 0.41
CA ARG A 12 14.06 0.89 1.67
C ARG A 12 14.13 2.39 1.94
N ALA A 13 13.04 2.95 2.48
CA ALA A 13 12.98 4.38 2.77
C ALA A 13 14.02 4.81 3.83
N ASP A 14 14.41 3.95 4.77
CA ASP A 14 15.45 4.22 5.77
C ASP A 14 16.88 4.27 5.20
N ARG A 15 17.07 4.01 3.90
CA ARG A 15 18.38 4.05 3.20
C ARG A 15 18.45 5.14 2.15
N ILE A 16 17.42 5.96 2.04
CA ILE A 16 17.38 7.10 1.13
C ILE A 16 17.41 8.35 1.99
N ASP A 17 18.38 9.20 1.72
CA ASP A 17 18.41 10.60 2.14
C ASP A 17 18.44 11.51 0.90
N GLU A 18 18.46 12.82 1.11
CA GLU A 18 18.43 13.78 0.01
C GLU A 18 19.68 13.71 -0.89
N GLU A 19 20.86 13.47 -0.31
CA GLU A 19 22.12 13.36 -1.07
C GLU A 19 22.07 12.15 -2.01
N MET A 20 21.55 11.01 -1.53
CA MET A 20 21.35 9.81 -2.34
C MET A 20 20.37 10.04 -3.49
N VAL A 21 19.28 10.79 -3.26
CA VAL A 21 18.32 11.15 -4.32
C VAL A 21 19.00 11.99 -5.41
N ILE A 22 19.79 12.99 -5.02
CA ILE A 22 20.52 13.86 -5.98
C ILE A 22 21.52 13.02 -6.80
N LEU A 23 22.26 12.12 -6.17
CA LEU A 23 23.20 11.24 -6.85
C LEU A 23 22.47 10.31 -7.83
N LEU A 24 21.39 9.66 -7.40
CA LEU A 24 20.59 8.79 -8.26
C LEU A 24 20.01 9.56 -9.45
N LYS A 25 19.55 10.80 -9.24
CA LYS A 25 19.08 11.67 -10.32
C LYS A 25 20.18 11.94 -11.34
N ALA A 26 21.39 12.26 -10.89
CA ALA A 26 22.54 12.51 -11.75
C ALA A 26 22.92 11.28 -12.60
N LEU A 27 22.73 10.07 -12.05
CA LEU A 27 22.98 8.80 -12.72
C LEU A 27 21.88 8.41 -13.74
N GLY A 28 20.73 9.09 -13.75
CA GLY A 28 19.61 8.79 -14.67
C GLY A 28 18.45 8.04 -14.02
N CYS A 29 18.40 7.92 -12.69
CA CYS A 29 17.25 7.37 -12.00
C CYS A 29 16.02 8.27 -12.20
N TYR A 30 14.94 7.73 -12.74
CA TYR A 30 13.68 8.46 -12.90
C TYR A 30 12.63 8.08 -11.84
N ARG A 31 12.74 6.91 -11.19
CA ARG A 31 11.81 6.44 -10.16
C ARG A 31 12.49 5.59 -9.09
N ILE A 32 12.07 5.75 -7.84
CA ILE A 32 12.44 4.87 -6.72
C ILE A 32 11.17 4.27 -6.14
N TRP A 33 11.13 2.94 -6.05
CA TRP A 33 10.06 2.19 -5.41
C TRP A 33 10.39 1.90 -3.94
N PHE A 34 9.44 2.22 -3.06
CA PHE A 34 9.50 1.99 -1.62
C PHE A 34 8.49 0.92 -1.22
N GLY A 35 8.94 -0.03 -0.40
CA GLY A 35 8.05 -0.90 0.37
C GLY A 35 7.39 -0.13 1.49
N ALA A 36 6.36 0.66 1.16
CA ALA A 36 5.59 1.45 2.12
C ALA A 36 4.67 0.56 2.96
N GLU A 37 4.15 -0.51 2.36
CA GLU A 37 3.32 -1.60 2.91
C GLU A 37 2.04 -1.15 3.62
N SER A 38 2.13 -0.37 4.70
CA SER A 38 1.00 0.10 5.50
C SER A 38 1.20 1.54 5.94
N GLY A 39 0.09 2.26 6.09
CA GLY A 39 0.06 3.56 6.78
C GLY A 39 -0.16 3.43 8.29
N SER A 40 -0.20 2.22 8.84
CA SER A 40 -0.22 1.96 10.29
C SER A 40 1.15 1.50 10.76
N GLN A 41 1.74 2.26 11.71
CA GLN A 41 3.06 1.90 12.26
C GLN A 41 2.99 0.55 12.99
N LYS A 42 1.87 0.27 13.67
CA LYS A 42 1.62 -1.02 14.32
C LYS A 42 1.76 -2.20 13.34
N VAL A 43 1.21 -2.06 12.14
CA VAL A 43 1.28 -3.11 11.11
C VAL A 43 2.70 -3.21 10.53
N LEU A 44 3.38 -2.07 10.30
CA LEU A 44 4.78 -2.07 9.86
C LEU A 44 5.72 -2.76 10.86
N ASP A 45 5.48 -2.56 12.15
CA ASP A 45 6.23 -3.17 13.24
C ASP A 45 5.94 -4.67 13.33
N ALA A 46 4.68 -5.08 13.16
CA ALA A 46 4.30 -6.50 13.08
C ALA A 46 4.99 -7.22 11.91
N MET A 47 5.16 -6.54 10.78
CA MET A 47 5.93 -7.05 9.63
C MET A 47 7.46 -7.07 9.86
N SER A 48 7.95 -6.59 11.00
CA SER A 48 9.38 -6.39 11.27
C SER A 48 10.09 -5.59 10.16
N ARG A 49 9.40 -4.59 9.57
CA ARG A 49 9.99 -3.81 8.47
C ARG A 49 11.16 -2.95 8.92
N GLY A 50 11.15 -2.46 10.15
CA GLY A 50 12.16 -1.53 10.65
C GLY A 50 12.20 -0.21 9.87
N VAL A 51 11.05 0.25 9.39
CA VAL A 51 10.87 1.54 8.70
C VAL A 51 9.73 2.28 9.39
N THR A 52 9.86 3.61 9.52
CA THR A 52 8.83 4.48 10.07
C THR A 52 8.05 5.19 8.97
N LYS A 53 6.79 5.58 9.28
CA LYS A 53 5.99 6.43 8.37
C LYS A 53 6.70 7.73 8.01
N ALA A 54 7.42 8.32 8.96
CA ALA A 54 8.19 9.55 8.75
C ALA A 54 9.30 9.36 7.72
N GLN A 55 10.07 8.27 7.81
CA GLN A 55 11.12 7.96 6.83
C GLN A 55 10.54 7.76 5.42
N ILE A 56 9.38 7.11 5.30
CA ILE A 56 8.70 6.96 4.01
C ILE A 56 8.27 8.34 3.47
N SER A 57 7.72 9.19 4.33
CA SER A 57 7.34 10.57 3.96
C SER A 57 8.53 11.43 3.53
N ASP A 58 9.65 11.34 4.24
CA ASP A 58 10.86 12.09 3.92
C ASP A 58 11.45 11.63 2.59
N ALA A 59 11.58 10.32 2.38
CA ALA A 59 12.06 9.74 1.13
C ALA A 59 11.20 10.16 -0.07
N THR A 60 9.87 10.12 0.07
CA THR A 60 8.94 10.57 -0.97
C THR A 60 9.10 12.05 -1.28
N ARG A 61 9.20 12.89 -0.24
CA ARG A 61 9.39 14.33 -0.40
C ARG A 61 10.68 14.63 -1.14
N TRP A 62 11.80 14.03 -0.75
CA TRP A 62 13.09 14.22 -1.42
C TRP A 62 13.03 13.80 -2.89
N CYS A 63 12.48 12.63 -3.20
CA CYS A 63 12.29 12.18 -4.58
C CYS A 63 11.54 13.23 -5.40
N GLN A 64 10.37 13.66 -4.93
CA GLN A 64 9.49 14.59 -5.66
C GLN A 64 10.11 15.98 -5.83
N GLN A 65 10.85 16.48 -4.83
CA GLN A 65 11.56 17.76 -4.92
C GLN A 65 12.65 17.75 -5.99
N HIS A 66 13.29 16.61 -6.23
CA HIS A 66 14.38 16.45 -7.20
C HIS A 66 13.93 15.84 -8.53
N GLY A 67 12.62 15.75 -8.76
CA GLY A 67 12.04 15.24 -10.01
C GLY A 67 12.32 13.76 -10.25
N ILE A 68 12.42 12.97 -9.17
CA ILE A 68 12.36 11.51 -9.19
C ILE A 68 10.94 11.11 -8.74
N GLU A 69 10.32 10.20 -9.47
CA GLU A 69 9.03 9.65 -9.08
C GLU A 69 9.17 8.74 -7.85
N ALA A 70 8.30 8.92 -6.86
CA ALA A 70 8.18 8.01 -5.73
C ALA A 70 7.10 6.95 -6.03
N GLY A 71 7.51 5.68 -6.05
CA GLY A 71 6.61 4.53 -6.21
C GLY A 71 6.36 3.81 -4.89
N TYR A 72 5.13 3.42 -4.57
CA TYR A 72 4.82 2.63 -3.36
C TYR A 72 4.38 1.21 -3.68
N PHE A 73 4.88 0.24 -2.93
CA PHE A 73 4.19 -1.02 -2.69
C PHE A 73 3.33 -0.88 -1.43
N VAL A 74 2.05 -1.22 -1.53
CA VAL A 74 1.07 -1.16 -0.44
C VAL A 74 0.45 -2.55 -0.31
N MET A 75 0.31 -3.04 0.93
CA MET A 75 -0.20 -4.37 1.22
C MET A 75 -1.30 -4.26 2.27
N PHE A 76 -2.47 -4.81 1.94
CA PHE A 76 -3.57 -4.96 2.88
C PHE A 76 -3.66 -6.38 3.43
N GLY A 77 -4.29 -6.51 4.59
CA GLY A 77 -4.68 -7.76 5.21
C GLY A 77 -3.54 -8.53 5.84
N TYR A 78 -2.50 -7.85 6.30
CA TYR A 78 -1.51 -8.51 7.14
C TYR A 78 -2.17 -9.08 8.41
N PRO A 79 -1.69 -10.20 8.99
CA PRO A 79 -2.28 -10.74 10.22
C PRO A 79 -2.34 -9.69 11.34
N GLY A 80 -3.47 -9.63 12.04
CA GLY A 80 -3.71 -8.65 13.09
C GLY A 80 -4.11 -7.24 12.61
N GLU A 81 -4.16 -7.00 11.30
CA GLU A 81 -4.66 -5.73 10.74
C GLU A 81 -6.15 -5.54 11.08
N VAL A 82 -6.47 -4.42 11.72
CA VAL A 82 -7.85 -4.02 12.03
C VAL A 82 -8.33 -2.92 11.08
N LEU A 83 -9.61 -2.57 11.18
CA LEU A 83 -10.24 -1.64 10.26
C LEU A 83 -9.58 -0.25 10.30
N GLU A 84 -9.17 0.18 11.49
CA GLU A 84 -8.46 1.43 11.72
C GLU A 84 -7.13 1.48 10.95
N ASP A 85 -6.38 0.37 10.91
CA ASP A 85 -5.09 0.29 10.18
C ASP A 85 -5.29 0.39 8.66
N ILE A 86 -6.38 -0.18 8.16
CA ILE A 86 -6.76 -0.09 6.74
C ILE A 86 -7.02 1.38 6.39
N TYR A 87 -7.75 2.11 7.24
CA TYR A 87 -8.00 3.53 7.03
C TYR A 87 -6.72 4.35 7.15
N GLU A 88 -5.86 4.09 8.14
CA GLU A 88 -4.55 4.76 8.24
C GLU A 88 -3.72 4.56 6.96
N THR A 89 -3.76 3.37 6.37
CA THR A 89 -3.10 3.08 5.08
C THR A 89 -3.69 3.87 3.93
N ILE A 90 -5.02 3.95 3.84
CA ILE A 90 -5.72 4.73 2.81
C ILE A 90 -5.35 6.21 2.92
N GLU A 91 -5.41 6.75 4.13
CA GLU A 91 -5.11 8.16 4.41
C GLU A 91 -3.65 8.49 4.15
N PHE A 92 -2.73 7.63 4.58
CA PHE A 92 -1.31 7.83 4.36
C PHE A 92 -0.97 7.92 2.87
N VAL A 93 -1.40 6.96 2.05
CA VAL A 93 -1.13 6.97 0.61
C VAL A 93 -1.84 8.14 -0.08
N ARG A 94 -3.08 8.44 0.32
CA ARG A 94 -3.80 9.64 -0.15
C ARG A 94 -2.99 10.89 0.15
N ASP A 95 -2.39 11.01 1.33
CA ASP A 95 -1.76 12.25 1.77
C ASP A 95 -0.34 12.42 1.24
N GLN A 96 0.43 11.34 1.17
CA GLN A 96 1.77 11.35 0.59
C GLN A 96 1.78 11.56 -0.92
N GLN A 97 0.70 11.19 -1.62
CA GLN A 97 0.59 11.34 -3.07
C GLN A 97 1.84 10.80 -3.82
N PRO A 98 2.25 9.54 -3.61
CA PRO A 98 3.31 8.95 -4.44
C PRO A 98 2.90 9.00 -5.91
N ASP A 99 3.84 9.15 -6.82
CA ASP A 99 3.61 9.27 -8.26
C ASP A 99 2.94 8.01 -8.84
N VAL A 100 3.29 6.85 -8.27
CA VAL A 100 2.67 5.56 -8.57
C VAL A 100 2.56 4.70 -7.32
N TYR A 101 1.56 3.84 -7.25
CA TYR A 101 1.49 2.81 -6.21
C TYR A 101 0.85 1.53 -6.73
N LEU A 102 1.21 0.41 -6.12
CA LEU A 102 0.68 -0.92 -6.38
C LEU A 102 0.11 -1.48 -5.07
N THR A 103 -1.08 -2.08 -5.14
CA THR A 103 -1.71 -2.70 -3.98
C THR A 103 -1.73 -4.21 -4.10
N THR A 104 -1.39 -4.89 -3.02
CA THR A 104 -1.51 -6.34 -2.86
C THR A 104 -2.35 -6.67 -1.64
N VAL A 105 -2.76 -7.93 -1.54
CA VAL A 105 -3.39 -8.48 -0.34
C VAL A 105 -2.45 -9.58 0.15
N ALA A 106 -2.02 -9.51 1.41
CA ALA A 106 -1.06 -10.45 1.98
C ALA A 106 -1.57 -11.90 1.85
N TYR A 107 -0.69 -12.86 1.75
CA TYR A 107 -1.07 -14.26 1.83
C TYR A 107 0.10 -15.07 2.40
N PRO A 108 -0.18 -16.10 3.20
CA PRO A 108 0.86 -16.79 3.94
C PRO A 108 1.68 -17.69 3.01
N LEU A 109 2.90 -17.26 2.71
CA LEU A 109 3.88 -18.04 1.96
C LEU A 109 4.61 -18.99 2.92
N ARG A 110 4.59 -20.29 2.63
CA ARG A 110 5.31 -21.29 3.43
C ARG A 110 6.78 -20.91 3.59
N GLY A 111 7.30 -21.07 4.81
CA GLY A 111 8.68 -20.72 5.15
C GLY A 111 8.91 -19.24 5.52
N THR A 112 7.88 -18.40 5.48
CA THR A 112 7.95 -17.02 6.01
C THR A 112 7.54 -16.97 7.49
N THR A 113 8.02 -15.95 8.21
CA THR A 113 7.60 -15.66 9.59
C THR A 113 6.07 -15.53 9.69
N MET A 114 5.46 -14.81 8.74
CA MET A 114 3.99 -14.67 8.67
C MET A 114 3.29 -16.04 8.62
N TYR A 115 3.80 -16.99 7.84
CA TYR A 115 3.19 -18.33 7.78
C TYR A 115 3.32 -19.06 9.12
N GLN A 116 4.48 -18.98 9.77
CA GLN A 116 4.72 -19.63 11.07
C GLN A 116 3.77 -19.10 12.16
N GLU A 117 3.48 -17.80 12.14
CA GLU A 117 2.60 -17.13 13.10
C GLU A 117 1.13 -17.54 12.97
N ILE A 118 0.67 -17.83 11.75
CA ILE A 118 -0.76 -18.04 11.47
C ILE A 118 -1.11 -19.43 10.95
N GLN A 119 -0.16 -20.38 10.94
CA GLN A 119 -0.37 -21.72 10.38
C GLN A 119 -1.60 -22.44 10.97
N ASP A 120 -1.89 -22.26 12.25
CA ASP A 120 -3.04 -22.87 12.94
C ASP A 120 -4.39 -22.18 12.62
N ASP A 121 -4.31 -20.99 12.02
CA ASP A 121 -5.45 -20.17 11.60
C ASP A 121 -5.75 -20.30 10.10
N ILE A 122 -4.93 -21.03 9.34
CA ILE A 122 -5.15 -21.28 7.91
C ILE A 122 -6.33 -22.22 7.70
N ILE A 123 -7.29 -21.79 6.91
CA ILE A 123 -8.46 -22.59 6.50
C ILE A 123 -8.17 -23.16 5.11
N TYR A 124 -8.10 -24.49 5.03
CA TYR A 124 -8.00 -25.23 3.77
C TYR A 124 -9.41 -25.57 3.29
N GLU A 125 -9.99 -24.78 2.38
CA GLU A 125 -11.37 -24.99 1.91
C GLU A 125 -11.56 -26.25 1.04
N ASN A 126 -10.47 -26.93 0.65
CA ASN A 126 -10.41 -28.25 -0.01
C ASN A 126 -9.01 -28.86 0.22
N GLY A 127 -8.80 -30.15 -0.09
CA GLY A 127 -7.51 -30.84 0.12
C GLY A 127 -6.28 -30.08 -0.40
N TRP A 128 -5.11 -30.36 0.19
CA TRP A 128 -3.84 -29.65 -0.01
C TRP A 128 -3.39 -29.44 -1.46
N GLU A 129 -3.90 -30.24 -2.41
CA GLU A 129 -3.46 -30.27 -3.81
C GLU A 129 -4.13 -29.21 -4.71
N SER A 130 -5.19 -28.51 -4.28
CA SER A 130 -5.98 -27.66 -5.17
C SER A 130 -5.85 -26.15 -4.98
N HIS A 131 -5.09 -25.65 -3.99
CA HIS A 131 -5.12 -24.22 -3.64
C HIS A 131 -3.86 -23.47 -4.06
N LEU A 132 -4.02 -22.43 -4.89
CA LEU A 132 -3.02 -21.36 -4.89
C LEU A 132 -2.98 -20.76 -3.47
N GLN A 133 -1.78 -20.55 -2.93
CA GLN A 133 -1.60 -19.97 -1.57
C GLN A 133 -2.33 -18.63 -1.38
N ARG A 134 -2.66 -17.93 -2.47
CA ARG A 134 -3.43 -16.67 -2.47
C ARG A 134 -4.92 -16.84 -2.14
N GLU A 135 -5.45 -18.06 -2.25
CA GLU A 135 -6.87 -18.38 -2.01
C GLU A 135 -7.14 -18.93 -0.61
N LEU A 136 -6.10 -19.06 0.23
CA LEU A 136 -6.25 -19.54 1.60
C LEU A 136 -7.03 -18.56 2.47
N GLY A 137 -8.08 -19.07 3.13
CA GLY A 137 -8.82 -18.36 4.17
C GLY A 137 -8.01 -18.28 5.47
N LEU A 138 -8.25 -17.23 6.26
CA LEU A 138 -7.62 -17.02 7.56
C LEU A 138 -8.70 -16.67 8.59
N LYS A 139 -8.77 -17.43 9.70
CA LYS A 139 -9.82 -17.28 10.74
C LYS A 139 -9.95 -15.85 11.28
N ASN A 140 -8.81 -15.17 11.47
CA ASN A 140 -8.73 -13.86 12.09
C ASN A 140 -8.54 -12.72 11.09
N ARG A 141 -9.02 -12.89 9.85
CA ARG A 141 -8.89 -11.92 8.76
C ARG A 141 -10.24 -11.52 8.20
N PHE A 142 -10.34 -10.27 7.73
CA PHE A 142 -11.49 -9.85 6.95
C PHE A 142 -11.61 -10.65 5.64
N GLN A 143 -12.85 -10.79 5.15
CA GLN A 143 -13.10 -11.42 3.85
C GLN A 143 -12.40 -10.65 2.72
N SER A 144 -11.93 -11.38 1.69
CA SER A 144 -11.26 -10.80 0.51
C SER A 144 -12.04 -9.67 -0.17
N ARG A 145 -13.38 -9.70 -0.07
CA ARG A 145 -14.26 -8.64 -0.59
C ARG A 145 -14.06 -7.30 0.10
N LEU A 146 -13.75 -7.28 1.40
CA LEU A 146 -13.50 -6.05 2.14
C LEU A 146 -12.25 -5.34 1.59
N TYR A 147 -11.16 -6.07 1.37
CA TYR A 147 -9.93 -5.50 0.81
C TYR A 147 -10.13 -4.97 -0.62
N ASN A 148 -10.99 -5.61 -1.42
CA ASN A 148 -11.36 -5.08 -2.73
C ASN A 148 -12.05 -3.70 -2.62
N PHE A 149 -12.89 -3.48 -1.61
CA PHE A 149 -13.48 -2.17 -1.35
C PHE A 149 -12.47 -1.18 -0.77
N ALA A 150 -11.54 -1.63 0.09
CA ALA A 150 -10.45 -0.80 0.61
C ALA A 150 -9.56 -0.26 -0.54
N ILE A 151 -9.15 -1.13 -1.47
CA ILE A 151 -8.38 -0.74 -2.67
C ILE A 151 -9.16 0.26 -3.53
N LYS A 152 -10.47 0.03 -3.74
CA LYS A 152 -11.32 0.96 -4.51
C LYS A 152 -11.51 2.30 -3.80
N LYS A 153 -11.59 2.31 -2.46
CA LYS A 153 -11.66 3.51 -1.63
C LYS A 153 -10.35 4.28 -1.74
N LEU A 154 -9.20 3.63 -1.53
CA LEU A 154 -7.86 4.21 -1.73
C LEU A 154 -7.75 4.90 -3.09
N ALA A 155 -8.05 4.17 -4.16
CA ALA A 155 -7.96 4.73 -5.51
C ALA A 155 -8.88 5.94 -5.73
N SER A 156 -10.06 5.94 -5.11
CA SER A 156 -10.99 7.06 -5.21
C SER A 156 -10.51 8.28 -4.42
N GLU A 157 -10.02 8.10 -3.19
CA GLU A 157 -9.50 9.20 -2.38
C GLU A 157 -8.23 9.80 -2.93
N TYR A 158 -7.30 8.95 -3.39
CA TYR A 158 -6.08 9.37 -4.06
C TYR A 158 -6.38 10.23 -5.29
N ARG A 159 -7.26 9.76 -6.20
CA ARG A 159 -7.67 10.52 -7.39
C ARG A 159 -8.41 11.80 -7.04
N ARG A 160 -9.29 11.76 -6.02
CA ARG A 160 -10.02 12.97 -5.58
C ARG A 160 -9.06 14.05 -5.10
N LYS A 161 -7.99 13.68 -4.38
CA LYS A 161 -6.96 14.62 -3.91
C LYS A 161 -6.11 15.18 -5.06
N GLN A 162 -5.76 14.37 -6.06
CA GLN A 162 -5.11 14.87 -7.28
C GLN A 162 -5.98 15.90 -8.00
N LEU A 163 -7.27 15.63 -8.14
CA LEU A 163 -8.22 16.54 -8.81
C LEU A 163 -8.50 17.83 -8.02
N HIS A 164 -8.28 17.85 -6.70
CA HIS A 164 -8.36 19.10 -5.93
C HIS A 164 -7.32 20.14 -6.36
N ARG A 165 -6.22 19.70 -6.98
CA ARG A 165 -5.20 20.59 -7.55
C ARG A 165 -5.61 21.16 -8.93
N GLN A 166 -6.68 20.64 -9.56
CA GLN A 166 -7.11 20.99 -10.91
C GLN A 166 -8.58 21.43 -10.90
N ASN A 167 -8.84 22.74 -10.91
CA ASN A 167 -10.17 23.34 -10.70
C ASN A 167 -11.25 22.97 -11.75
N GLU A 168 -10.91 22.27 -12.83
CA GLU A 168 -11.80 22.08 -13.98
C GLU A 168 -12.59 20.75 -13.99
N GLN A 169 -12.40 19.87 -13.00
CA GLN A 169 -12.92 18.50 -13.04
C GLN A 169 -13.94 18.18 -11.93
N LEU A 170 -14.90 19.08 -11.72
CA LEU A 170 -15.92 18.95 -10.66
C LEU A 170 -16.72 17.63 -10.72
N ALA A 171 -17.17 17.21 -11.90
CA ALA A 171 -17.92 15.97 -12.07
C ALA A 171 -17.13 14.73 -11.61
N LYS A 172 -15.84 14.65 -11.95
CA LYS A 172 -14.97 13.55 -11.50
C LYS A 172 -14.71 13.60 -10.00
N ARG A 173 -14.60 14.80 -9.41
CA ARG A 173 -14.47 14.97 -7.95
C ARG A 173 -15.69 14.44 -7.22
N ILE A 174 -16.89 14.78 -7.70
CA ILE A 174 -18.16 14.26 -7.17
C ILE A 174 -18.21 12.74 -7.30
N TYR A 175 -17.90 12.20 -8.49
CA TYR A 175 -17.86 10.76 -8.73
C TYR A 175 -16.94 10.03 -7.74
N HIS A 176 -15.69 10.49 -7.57
CA HIS A 176 -14.76 9.87 -6.65
C HIS A 176 -15.16 10.04 -5.19
N GLY A 177 -15.83 11.14 -4.83
CA GLY A 177 -16.44 11.32 -3.51
C GLY A 177 -17.53 10.30 -3.22
N LEU A 178 -18.51 10.16 -4.13
CA LEU A 178 -19.61 9.20 -4.02
C LEU A 178 -19.09 7.76 -3.99
N ARG A 179 -18.14 7.43 -4.88
CA ARG A 179 -17.52 6.10 -4.92
C ARG A 179 -16.75 5.78 -3.64
N SER A 180 -16.01 6.75 -3.08
CA SER A 180 -15.33 6.57 -1.78
C SER A 180 -16.34 6.32 -0.65
N ALA A 181 -17.42 7.10 -0.58
CA ALA A 181 -18.48 6.93 0.41
C ALA A 181 -19.20 5.57 0.29
N TYR A 182 -19.49 5.12 -0.93
CA TYR A 182 -20.05 3.79 -1.16
C TYR A 182 -19.10 2.67 -0.73
N CYS A 183 -17.80 2.78 -1.06
CA CYS A 183 -16.81 1.80 -0.61
C CYS A 183 -16.69 1.79 0.92
N ASP A 184 -16.72 2.96 1.56
CA ASP A 184 -16.72 3.09 3.02
C ASP A 184 -17.89 2.38 3.67
N PHE A 185 -19.11 2.58 3.14
CA PHE A 185 -20.30 1.88 3.59
C PHE A 185 -20.16 0.35 3.46
N GLN A 186 -19.64 -0.14 2.33
CA GLN A 186 -19.43 -1.58 2.12
C GLN A 186 -18.35 -2.15 3.04
N ILE A 187 -17.26 -1.43 3.29
CA ILE A 187 -16.21 -1.83 4.24
C ILE A 187 -16.81 -1.98 5.64
N LYS A 188 -17.56 -0.98 6.13
CA LYS A 188 -18.20 -1.02 7.45
C LYS A 188 -19.22 -2.16 7.57
N ARG A 189 -20.04 -2.37 6.53
CA ARG A 189 -21.00 -3.48 6.48
C ARG A 189 -20.29 -4.84 6.58
N LEU A 190 -19.28 -5.07 5.75
CA LEU A 190 -18.51 -6.32 5.73
C LEU A 190 -17.67 -6.53 7.00
N ALA A 191 -17.22 -5.44 7.65
CA ALA A 191 -16.52 -5.52 8.93
C ALA A 191 -17.45 -5.89 10.08
N GLY A 192 -18.73 -5.47 10.02
CA GLY A 192 -19.78 -5.84 10.98
C GLY A 192 -20.34 -7.25 10.77
N GLU A 193 -20.24 -7.79 9.56
CA GLU A 193 -20.58 -9.18 9.21
C GLU A 193 -19.52 -10.20 9.69
N LYS A 194 -18.66 -9.84 10.65
CA LYS A 194 -17.72 -10.76 11.31
C LYS A 194 -18.50 -11.89 12.01
N THR A 195 -18.73 -12.96 11.26
CA THR A 195 -19.16 -14.30 11.68
C THR A 195 -18.54 -15.29 10.72
#